data_AF-A0A920UXI3-F1
#
_entry.id   AF-A0A920UXI3-F1
#
_cell.length_a   1.000
_cell.length_b   1.000
_cell.length_c   1.000
_cell.angle_alpha   90.00
_cell.angle_beta   90.00
_cell.angle_gamma   90.00
#
_symmetry.space_group_name_H-M   'P 1'
#
loop_
_entity.id
_entity.type
_entity.pdbx_description
1 polymer ?
#
loop_
_entity_poly.entity_id
_entity_poly.type
_entity_poly.pdbx_seq_one_letter_code
_entity_poly.pdbx_strand_id
1 'polypeptide(L)'
;MRGKPNLVLITSDQHRGDCFGFEGRAVKTPHLDQLASSGARFSSCITPSAMCQPARSSMLTGLYPRTHGVIDNGIDLPRQTGENGFAGQLTQAGYATAFIGKAHFSSYNTFTATGTPECRHSSSGYADDWLGPYMGFRHVELAVLGHELAEMASQNKGQHYERWLRSGGGGEERLGLYGKRLAPDVGAMQTWHSALPVAWHHSSWVGDRVIDFLDEERADQPFCLWASFSDPHMPFDCPEPFGQECITRMKSIYRLSGNAGLTNVPGGTVRMLKTGRSIRQWIRRFTIIMSH
;
A
#
# COMPACT_ATOMS: atom_id res chain seq x y z
N MET A 1 28.65 21.65 3.95
CA MET A 1 28.03 20.72 2.97
C MET A 1 26.64 20.37 3.47
N ARG A 2 25.59 20.39 2.64
CA ARG A 2 24.28 19.86 3.08
C ARG A 2 24.45 18.35 3.30
N GLY A 3 23.95 17.83 4.43
CA GLY A 3 23.97 16.40 4.71
C GLY A 3 23.25 15.59 3.63
N LYS A 4 23.50 14.27 3.57
CA LYS A 4 22.79 13.35 2.67
C LYS A 4 21.26 13.46 2.95
N PRO A 5 20.41 13.56 1.93
CA PRO A 5 18.97 13.69 2.13
C PRO A 5 18.35 12.37 2.57
N ASN A 6 17.18 12.43 3.21
CA ASN A 6 16.32 11.28 3.42
C ASN A 6 15.41 11.07 2.21
N LEU A 7 15.19 9.82 1.82
CA LEU A 7 14.41 9.44 0.64
C LEU A 7 13.16 8.67 1.08
N VAL A 8 11.99 9.11 0.61
CA VAL A 8 10.72 8.41 0.85
C VAL A 8 10.04 8.18 -0.50
N LEU A 9 9.95 6.93 -0.91
CA LEU A 9 9.19 6.48 -2.07
C LEU A 9 7.81 6.03 -1.59
N ILE A 10 6.75 6.68 -2.08
CA ILE A 10 5.37 6.32 -1.75
C ILE A 10 4.71 5.78 -3.01
N THR A 11 4.19 4.56 -2.94
CA THR A 11 3.47 3.94 -4.06
C THR A 11 2.10 3.44 -3.61
N SER A 12 1.11 3.52 -4.49
CA SER A 12 -0.23 2.95 -4.34
C SER A 12 -0.51 2.07 -5.55
N ASP A 13 -0.92 0.83 -5.36
CA ASP A 13 -1.10 -0.12 -6.46
C ASP A 13 -2.38 0.15 -7.26
N GLN A 14 -2.33 -0.01 -8.58
CA GLN A 14 -3.45 0.21 -9.50
C GLN A 14 -4.06 1.63 -9.46
N HIS A 15 -3.30 2.63 -9.03
CA HIS A 15 -3.77 4.01 -8.95
C HIS A 15 -3.73 4.68 -10.33
N ARG A 16 -4.89 5.05 -10.86
CA ARG A 16 -4.96 5.82 -12.10
C ARG A 16 -4.31 7.20 -11.96
N GLY A 17 -3.47 7.57 -12.93
CA GLY A 17 -2.79 8.88 -12.97
C GLY A 17 -3.72 10.11 -13.07
N ASP A 18 -5.01 9.90 -13.34
CA ASP A 18 -6.04 10.95 -13.39
C ASP A 18 -6.90 11.04 -12.12
N CYS A 19 -6.74 10.13 -11.14
CA CYS A 19 -7.56 10.04 -9.94
C CYS A 19 -7.07 10.96 -8.80
N PHE A 20 -6.90 12.25 -9.10
CA PHE A 20 -6.56 13.28 -8.09
C PHE A 20 -7.54 14.45 -8.11
N GLY A 21 -7.70 15.09 -6.96
CA GLY A 21 -8.48 16.32 -6.81
C GLY A 21 -7.95 17.45 -7.69
N PHE A 22 -6.62 17.59 -7.77
CA PHE A 22 -5.98 18.56 -8.66
C PHE A 22 -6.11 18.24 -10.15
N GLU A 23 -6.53 17.02 -10.54
CA GLU A 23 -6.87 16.65 -11.92
C GLU A 23 -8.34 16.95 -12.27
N GLY A 24 -9.06 17.66 -11.38
CA GLY A 24 -10.47 18.01 -11.58
C GLY A 24 -11.43 16.82 -11.44
N ARG A 25 -10.96 15.67 -10.95
CA ARG A 25 -11.83 14.53 -10.65
C ARG A 25 -12.61 14.76 -9.37
N ALA A 26 -13.77 14.12 -9.27
CA ALA A 26 -14.62 14.16 -8.09
C ALA A 26 -14.11 13.26 -6.93
N VAL A 27 -12.80 13.20 -6.74
CA VAL A 27 -12.11 12.51 -5.65
C VAL A 27 -11.53 13.56 -4.69
N LYS A 28 -11.35 13.21 -3.40
CA LYS A 28 -10.72 14.10 -2.43
C LYS A 28 -9.32 13.59 -2.10
N THR A 29 -8.30 14.33 -2.50
CA THR A 29 -6.90 13.98 -2.22
C THR A 29 -6.13 15.15 -1.62
N PRO A 30 -6.66 15.86 -0.59
CA PRO A 30 -6.10 17.14 -0.14
C PRO A 30 -4.61 17.06 0.26
N HIS A 31 -4.16 15.91 0.76
CA HIS A 31 -2.75 15.68 1.10
C HIS A 31 -1.85 15.49 -0.12
N LEU A 32 -2.36 14.86 -1.18
CA LEU A 32 -1.63 14.73 -2.45
C LEU A 32 -1.67 16.03 -3.24
N ASP A 33 -2.78 16.78 -3.16
CA ASP A 33 -2.92 18.12 -3.72
C ASP A 33 -1.90 19.08 -3.08
N GLN A 34 -1.73 19.00 -1.76
CA GLN A 34 -0.70 19.76 -1.06
C GLN A 34 0.70 19.36 -1.55
N LEU A 35 0.99 18.06 -1.64
CA LEU A 35 2.30 17.59 -2.12
C LEU A 35 2.60 18.10 -3.54
N ALA A 36 1.62 17.98 -4.45
CA ALA A 36 1.72 18.46 -5.83
C ALA A 36 1.95 19.98 -5.88
N SER A 37 1.29 20.76 -5.02
CA SER A 37 1.45 22.22 -4.97
C SER A 37 2.80 22.70 -4.44
N SER A 38 3.48 21.87 -3.63
CA SER A 38 4.76 22.19 -3.00
C SER A 38 5.98 21.53 -3.63
N GLY A 39 5.75 20.69 -4.65
CA GLY A 39 6.77 19.85 -5.28
C GLY A 39 6.77 19.96 -6.79
N ALA A 40 7.34 18.94 -7.45
CA ALA A 40 7.28 18.77 -8.88
C ALA A 40 6.27 17.68 -9.25
N ARG A 41 5.44 17.94 -10.26
CA ARG A 41 4.49 16.97 -10.83
C ARG A 41 4.93 16.58 -12.23
N PHE A 42 4.91 15.28 -12.51
CA PHE A 42 5.15 14.72 -13.84
C PHE A 42 3.82 14.31 -14.46
N SER A 43 3.35 15.03 -15.48
CA SER A 43 2.12 14.69 -16.21
C SER A 43 2.30 13.55 -17.22
N SER A 44 3.55 13.17 -17.49
CA SER A 44 3.93 12.12 -18.43
C SER A 44 4.89 11.13 -17.77
N CYS A 45 4.36 10.39 -16.79
CA CYS A 45 5.05 9.29 -16.12
C CYS A 45 4.34 7.99 -16.51
N ILE A 46 5.06 7.07 -17.16
CA ILE A 46 4.49 5.86 -17.75
C ILE A 46 5.16 4.65 -17.10
N THR A 47 4.35 3.75 -16.54
CA THR A 47 4.85 2.49 -15.98
C THR A 47 5.47 1.61 -17.09
N PRO A 48 6.60 0.93 -16.83
CA PRO A 48 7.21 0.04 -17.82
C PRO A 48 6.42 -1.24 -18.05
N SER A 49 5.43 -1.56 -17.19
CA SER A 49 4.49 -2.67 -17.37
C SER A 49 3.14 -2.38 -16.71
N ALA A 50 2.06 -2.88 -17.31
CA ALA A 50 0.72 -2.81 -16.71
C ALA A 50 0.49 -3.83 -15.58
N MET A 51 1.47 -4.72 -15.32
CA MET A 51 1.40 -5.75 -14.29
C MET A 51 2.25 -5.38 -13.07
N CYS A 52 1.78 -5.74 -11.87
CA CYS A 52 2.34 -5.28 -10.60
C CYS A 52 3.81 -5.72 -10.39
N GLN A 53 4.09 -7.02 -10.51
CA GLN A 53 5.43 -7.59 -10.27
C GLN A 53 6.51 -7.06 -11.23
N PRO A 54 6.30 -7.00 -12.55
CA PRO A 54 7.27 -6.39 -13.46
C PRO A 54 7.44 -4.88 -13.22
N ALA A 55 6.35 -4.13 -12.97
CA ALA A 55 6.46 -2.69 -12.69
C ALA A 55 7.28 -2.41 -11.41
N ARG A 56 7.02 -3.17 -10.33
CA ARG A 56 7.75 -3.07 -9.06
C ARG A 56 9.21 -3.50 -9.19
N SER A 57 9.46 -4.56 -9.96
CA SER A 57 10.82 -5.00 -10.30
C SER A 57 11.58 -3.91 -11.06
N SER A 58 10.95 -3.24 -12.02
CA SER A 58 11.56 -2.13 -12.74
C SER A 58 11.83 -0.93 -11.82
N MET A 59 10.91 -0.61 -10.91
CA MET A 59 11.13 0.46 -9.90
C MET A 59 12.33 0.15 -9.00
N LEU A 60 12.44 -1.09 -8.50
CA LEU A 60 13.55 -1.50 -7.64
C LEU A 60 14.90 -1.47 -8.36
N THR A 61 14.93 -1.99 -9.59
CA THR A 61 16.19 -2.26 -10.30
C THR A 61 16.63 -1.11 -11.22
N GLY A 62 15.71 -0.22 -11.60
CA GLY A 62 15.95 0.78 -12.65
C GLY A 62 16.06 0.17 -14.06
N LEU A 63 15.68 -1.09 -14.23
CA LEU A 63 15.78 -1.84 -15.48
C LEU A 63 14.41 -2.06 -16.11
N TYR A 64 14.35 -2.24 -17.43
CA TYR A 64 13.11 -2.64 -18.10
C TYR A 64 12.79 -4.13 -17.87
N PRO A 65 11.51 -4.55 -17.98
CA PRO A 65 11.08 -5.95 -17.89
C PRO A 65 11.93 -6.94 -18.69
N ARG A 66 12.29 -6.55 -19.92
CA ARG A 66 13.14 -7.36 -20.81
C ARG A 66 14.58 -7.53 -20.32
N THR A 67 15.07 -6.65 -19.44
CA THR A 67 16.44 -6.68 -18.91
C THR A 67 16.52 -7.43 -17.59
N HIS A 68 15.59 -7.19 -16.66
CA HIS A 68 15.55 -7.92 -15.38
C HIS A 68 14.82 -9.28 -15.47
N GLY A 69 14.15 -9.58 -16.58
CA GLY A 69 13.57 -10.90 -16.89
C GLY A 69 12.17 -11.16 -16.33
N VAL A 70 11.63 -10.23 -15.53
CA VAL A 70 10.27 -10.32 -14.98
C VAL A 70 9.33 -9.65 -15.97
N ILE A 71 8.55 -10.44 -16.70
CA ILE A 71 7.64 -9.96 -17.76
C ILE A 71 6.15 -10.09 -17.40
N ASP A 72 5.83 -10.85 -16.35
CA ASP A 72 4.47 -11.07 -15.86
C ASP A 72 4.47 -11.36 -14.35
N ASN A 73 3.30 -11.29 -13.71
CA ASN A 73 3.11 -11.75 -12.34
C ASN A 73 3.36 -13.27 -12.26
N GLY A 74 4.04 -13.71 -11.20
CA GLY A 74 4.45 -15.11 -11.04
C GLY A 74 5.82 -15.44 -11.63
N ILE A 75 6.53 -14.48 -12.21
CA ILE A 75 7.94 -14.62 -12.61
C ILE A 75 8.83 -13.91 -11.60
N ASP A 76 9.43 -14.67 -10.69
CA ASP A 76 10.20 -14.12 -9.57
C ASP A 76 11.38 -13.27 -10.05
N LEU A 77 11.56 -12.10 -9.43
CA LEU A 77 12.77 -11.32 -9.61
C LEU A 77 13.96 -12.09 -9.01
N PRO A 78 15.03 -12.38 -9.77
CA PRO A 78 16.21 -13.01 -9.20
C PRO A 78 16.75 -12.18 -8.04
N ARG A 79 16.95 -12.83 -6.89
CA ARG A 79 17.37 -12.17 -5.65
C ARG A 79 18.55 -11.23 -5.84
N GLN A 80 19.59 -11.70 -6.54
CA GLN A 80 20.80 -10.90 -6.79
C GLN A 80 20.50 -9.64 -7.62
N THR A 81 19.58 -9.73 -8.59
CA THR A 81 19.14 -8.57 -9.38
C THR A 81 18.42 -7.54 -8.50
N GLY A 82 17.52 -7.99 -7.61
CA GLY A 82 16.85 -7.12 -6.65
C GLY A 82 17.80 -6.49 -5.63
N GLU A 83 18.73 -7.29 -5.08
CA GLU A 83 19.78 -6.82 -4.16
C GLU A 83 20.75 -5.81 -4.81
N ASN A 84 20.91 -5.84 -6.14
CA ASN A 84 21.71 -4.85 -6.86
C ASN A 84 20.93 -3.57 -7.22
N GLY A 85 19.62 -3.52 -6.96
CA GLY A 85 18.76 -2.36 -7.19
C GLY A 85 19.05 -1.17 -6.26
N PHE A 86 18.23 -0.11 -6.37
CA PHE A 86 18.49 1.16 -5.67
C PHE A 86 18.65 0.98 -4.16
N ALA A 87 17.88 0.08 -3.55
CA ALA A 87 17.91 -0.17 -2.11
C ALA A 87 19.25 -0.78 -1.66
N GLY A 88 19.78 -1.74 -2.42
CA GLY A 88 21.09 -2.32 -2.14
C GLY A 88 22.22 -1.31 -2.32
N GLN A 89 22.16 -0.50 -3.39
CA GLN A 89 23.13 0.57 -3.63
C GLN A 89 23.12 1.62 -2.50
N LEU A 90 21.93 2.03 -2.04
CA LEU A 90 21.80 2.98 -0.93
C LEU A 90 22.28 2.39 0.40
N THR A 91 22.00 1.11 0.65
CA THR A 91 22.54 0.38 1.81
C THR A 91 24.06 0.41 1.82
N GLN A 92 24.71 0.13 0.68
CA GLN A 92 26.17 0.21 0.54
C GLN A 92 26.69 1.64 0.70
N ALA A 93 25.90 2.65 0.32
CA ALA A 93 26.21 4.07 0.50
C ALA A 93 25.96 4.59 1.94
N GLY A 94 25.58 3.72 2.88
CA GLY A 94 25.41 4.02 4.30
C GLY A 94 24.00 4.47 4.72
N TYR A 95 23.01 4.33 3.84
CA TYR A 95 21.62 4.62 4.20
C TYR A 95 21.01 3.49 5.03
N ALA A 96 20.17 3.83 6.01
CA ALA A 96 19.22 2.89 6.56
C ALA A 96 18.12 2.63 5.52
N THR A 97 17.91 1.38 5.10
CA THR A 97 16.97 1.04 4.03
C THR A 97 15.81 0.21 4.52
N ALA A 98 14.59 0.66 4.23
CA ALA A 98 13.37 0.00 4.65
C ALA A 98 12.32 -0.12 3.54
N PHE A 99 11.56 -1.21 3.59
CA PHE A 99 10.39 -1.45 2.76
C PHE A 99 9.19 -1.78 3.66
N ILE A 100 8.06 -1.10 3.47
CA ILE A 100 6.85 -1.33 4.27
C ILE A 100 5.64 -1.43 3.34
N GLY A 101 4.98 -2.58 3.32
CA GLY A 101 3.73 -2.83 2.59
C GLY A 101 3.82 -3.90 1.49
N LYS A 102 3.23 -3.65 0.31
CA LYS A 102 3.13 -4.64 -0.79
C LYS A 102 4.40 -4.69 -1.64
N ALA A 103 5.23 -5.71 -1.49
CA ALA A 103 6.47 -5.92 -2.25
C ALA A 103 6.25 -6.47 -3.66
N HIS A 104 5.65 -7.66 -3.79
CA HIS A 104 5.39 -8.34 -5.06
C HIS A 104 6.65 -8.50 -5.95
N PHE A 105 7.78 -8.85 -5.35
CA PHE A 105 9.02 -9.22 -6.07
C PHE A 105 9.11 -10.74 -6.30
N SER A 106 8.32 -11.51 -5.56
CA SER A 106 8.25 -12.97 -5.68
C SER A 106 6.80 -13.45 -5.70
N SER A 107 6.59 -14.62 -6.29
CA SER A 107 5.31 -15.31 -6.38
C SER A 107 4.77 -15.62 -4.99
N TYR A 108 3.54 -15.17 -4.73
CA TYR A 108 2.93 -15.27 -3.40
C TYR A 108 1.84 -16.35 -3.30
N ASN A 109 1.05 -16.54 -4.37
CA ASN A 109 -0.03 -17.53 -4.45
C ASN A 109 0.39 -18.71 -5.33
N THR A 110 1.06 -19.68 -4.74
CA THR A 110 1.64 -20.84 -5.43
C THR A 110 1.00 -22.15 -4.95
N PHE A 111 1.26 -23.25 -5.65
CA PHE A 111 0.82 -24.59 -5.20
C PHE A 111 1.77 -25.22 -4.19
N THR A 112 3.02 -24.77 -4.15
CA THR A 112 4.09 -25.30 -3.29
C THR A 112 4.92 -24.17 -2.69
N ALA A 113 5.65 -24.47 -1.63
CA ALA A 113 6.59 -23.52 -1.02
C ALA A 113 7.69 -23.12 -2.02
N THR A 114 7.94 -21.81 -2.14
CA THR A 114 9.03 -21.26 -2.97
C THR A 114 10.26 -20.86 -2.14
N GLY A 115 10.13 -20.85 -0.81
CA GLY A 115 11.19 -20.44 0.12
C GLY A 115 11.34 -18.92 0.22
N THR A 116 10.45 -18.15 -0.41
CA THR A 116 10.44 -16.68 -0.32
C THR A 116 9.51 -16.20 0.82
N PRO A 117 9.75 -15.02 1.42
CA PRO A 117 8.89 -14.51 2.49
C PRO A 117 7.50 -14.10 1.99
N GLU A 118 7.37 -13.84 0.68
CA GLU A 118 6.10 -13.44 0.07
C GLU A 118 5.14 -14.63 -0.13
N CYS A 119 5.67 -15.84 -0.32
CA CYS A 119 4.87 -17.04 -0.59
C CYS A 119 4.01 -17.46 0.59
N ARG A 120 2.70 -17.67 0.35
CA ARG A 120 1.73 -18.12 1.37
C ARG A 120 2.11 -19.46 2.03
N HIS A 121 2.83 -20.32 1.31
CA HIS A 121 3.30 -21.62 1.81
C HIS A 121 4.68 -21.56 2.47
N SER A 122 5.39 -20.43 2.38
CA SER A 122 6.75 -20.27 2.93
C SER A 122 6.83 -19.21 4.03
N SER A 123 5.94 -18.22 4.03
CA SER A 123 5.89 -17.11 5.00
C SER A 123 5.82 -17.58 6.45
N SER A 124 5.18 -18.72 6.73
CA SER A 124 5.13 -19.30 8.08
C SER A 124 6.46 -19.86 8.57
N GLY A 125 7.41 -20.14 7.67
CA GLY A 125 8.75 -20.61 8.00
C GLY A 125 9.68 -19.51 8.52
N TYR A 126 9.31 -18.24 8.37
CA TYR A 126 10.07 -17.11 8.88
C TYR A 126 9.74 -16.83 10.35
N ALA A 127 10.76 -16.49 11.15
CA ALA A 127 10.63 -16.12 12.55
C ALA A 127 9.66 -14.94 12.75
N ASP A 128 9.03 -14.84 13.93
CA ASP A 128 8.03 -13.79 14.24
C ASP A 128 8.60 -12.38 14.12
N ASP A 129 9.87 -12.23 14.50
CA ASP A 129 10.66 -11.01 14.53
C ASP A 129 11.52 -10.83 13.27
N TRP A 130 11.32 -11.63 12.23
CA TRP A 130 12.06 -11.47 10.98
C TRP A 130 11.68 -10.15 10.31
N LEU A 131 12.67 -9.27 10.12
CA LEU A 131 12.50 -7.96 9.47
C LEU A 131 13.43 -7.80 8.27
N GLY A 132 13.87 -8.90 7.65
CA GLY A 132 14.81 -8.88 6.53
C GLY A 132 16.16 -9.54 6.84
N PRO A 133 17.18 -9.32 5.99
CA PRO A 133 17.16 -8.50 4.78
C PRO A 133 16.32 -9.13 3.66
N TYR A 134 15.84 -8.30 2.73
CA TYR A 134 15.09 -8.77 1.56
C TYR A 134 15.21 -7.78 0.39
N MET A 135 15.58 -8.26 -0.80
CA MET A 135 15.65 -7.48 -2.05
C MET A 135 16.43 -6.16 -1.92
N GLY A 136 17.55 -6.18 -1.19
CA GLY A 136 18.41 -5.00 -0.97
C GLY A 136 18.00 -4.10 0.21
N PHE A 137 16.83 -4.32 0.82
CA PHE A 137 16.40 -3.63 2.03
C PHE A 137 16.93 -4.33 3.29
N ARG A 138 17.34 -3.53 4.28
CA ARG A 138 17.77 -4.02 5.59
C ARG A 138 16.60 -4.30 6.53
N HIS A 139 15.54 -3.51 6.42
CA HIS A 139 14.28 -3.65 7.16
C HIS A 139 13.13 -3.90 6.19
N VAL A 140 12.29 -4.90 6.43
CA VAL A 140 11.06 -5.13 5.66
C VAL A 140 9.90 -5.50 6.56
N GLU A 141 8.74 -4.95 6.22
CA GLU A 141 7.44 -5.32 6.77
C GLU A 141 6.45 -5.50 5.63
N LEU A 142 6.01 -6.74 5.41
CA LEU A 142 5.29 -7.14 4.20
C LEU A 142 3.78 -7.28 4.46
N ALA A 143 2.99 -6.84 3.48
CA ALA A 143 1.52 -6.92 3.48
C ALA A 143 0.97 -7.31 2.09
N VAL A 144 1.69 -8.20 1.39
CA VAL A 144 1.31 -8.63 0.03
C VAL A 144 0.08 -9.52 0.05
N LEU A 145 -0.04 -10.43 1.04
CA LEU A 145 -1.19 -11.32 1.14
C LEU A 145 -2.40 -10.64 1.81
N GLY A 146 -2.15 -9.51 2.48
CA GLY A 146 -3.03 -8.88 3.45
C GLY A 146 -4.20 -8.11 2.88
N HIS A 147 -4.27 -7.98 1.55
CA HIS A 147 -5.35 -7.29 0.87
C HIS A 147 -6.45 -8.25 0.39
N GLU A 148 -6.22 -9.56 0.36
CA GLU A 148 -7.23 -10.57 -0.01
C GLU A 148 -7.48 -11.58 1.11
N LEU A 149 -8.69 -11.58 1.67
CA LEU A 149 -9.05 -12.48 2.77
C LEU A 149 -8.90 -13.96 2.42
N ALA A 150 -9.24 -14.36 1.19
CA ALA A 150 -9.13 -15.75 0.75
C ALA A 150 -7.67 -16.24 0.83
N GLU A 151 -6.73 -15.39 0.44
CA GLU A 151 -5.31 -15.67 0.54
C GLU A 151 -4.86 -15.69 2.00
N MET A 152 -5.29 -14.73 2.83
CA MET A 152 -4.98 -14.70 4.27
C MET A 152 -5.52 -15.90 5.04
N ALA A 153 -6.72 -16.38 4.70
CA ALA A 153 -7.39 -17.49 5.37
C ALA A 153 -6.70 -18.83 5.09
N SER A 154 -6.00 -18.95 3.96
CA SER A 154 -5.23 -20.16 3.60
C SER A 154 -3.90 -20.30 4.35
N GLN A 155 -3.53 -19.33 5.19
CA GLN A 155 -2.22 -19.25 5.84
C GLN A 155 -2.29 -19.64 7.31
N ASN A 156 -1.28 -20.37 7.77
CA ASN A 156 -1.11 -20.66 9.20
C ASN A 156 -0.65 -19.41 9.98
N LYS A 157 0.24 -18.60 9.39
CA LYS A 157 0.92 -17.48 10.06
C LYS A 157 0.97 -16.20 9.23
N GLY A 158 1.25 -16.32 7.93
CA GLY A 158 1.31 -15.18 7.00
C GLY A 158 2.52 -14.26 7.16
N GLN A 159 2.43 -13.08 6.53
CA GLN A 159 3.45 -12.02 6.58
C GLN A 159 3.18 -11.08 7.77
N HIS A 160 3.79 -9.90 7.78
CA HIS A 160 3.78 -9.00 8.94
C HIS A 160 2.39 -8.45 9.24
N TYR A 161 1.64 -8.03 8.22
CA TYR A 161 0.28 -7.53 8.44
C TYR A 161 -0.66 -8.62 8.97
N GLU A 162 -0.63 -9.82 8.41
CA GLU A 162 -1.51 -10.92 8.80
C GLU A 162 -1.19 -11.38 10.23
N ARG A 163 0.09 -11.42 10.60
CA ARG A 163 0.52 -11.69 11.98
C ARG A 163 0.01 -10.62 12.93
N TRP A 164 0.14 -9.35 12.57
CA TRP A 164 -0.38 -8.24 13.38
C TRP A 164 -1.89 -8.29 13.52
N LEU A 165 -2.62 -8.58 12.45
CA LEU A 165 -4.07 -8.68 12.45
C LEU A 165 -4.55 -9.83 13.37
N ARG A 166 -3.76 -10.90 13.48
CA ARG A 166 -4.03 -12.07 14.33
C ARG A 166 -3.50 -11.95 15.77
N SER A 167 -2.60 -11.01 16.06
CA SER A 167 -1.86 -11.00 17.33
C SER A 167 -2.67 -10.49 18.53
N GLY A 168 -2.47 -11.05 19.72
CA GLY A 168 -3.16 -10.60 20.93
C GLY A 168 -4.65 -10.97 20.99
N GLY A 169 -5.36 -10.49 22.01
CA GLY A 169 -6.70 -10.97 22.37
C GLY A 169 -7.84 -10.65 21.40
N GLY A 170 -7.61 -9.79 20.38
CA GLY A 170 -8.62 -9.35 19.41
C GLY A 170 -8.43 -9.90 17.99
N GLY A 171 -7.58 -10.92 17.79
CA GLY A 171 -7.28 -11.48 16.46
C GLY A 171 -8.50 -12.06 15.75
N GLU A 172 -9.26 -12.91 16.42
CA GLU A 172 -10.46 -13.56 15.87
C GLU A 172 -11.55 -12.55 15.50
N GLU A 173 -11.76 -11.53 16.32
CA GLU A 173 -12.70 -10.44 16.03
C GLU A 173 -12.29 -9.68 14.76
N ARG A 174 -11.02 -9.29 14.67
CA ARG A 174 -10.45 -8.60 13.51
C ARG A 174 -10.63 -9.39 12.22
N LEU A 175 -10.31 -10.69 12.24
CA LEU A 175 -10.52 -11.58 11.09
C LEU A 175 -12.00 -11.71 10.72
N GLY A 176 -12.86 -11.88 11.72
CA GLY A 176 -14.30 -11.97 11.52
C GLY A 176 -14.89 -10.71 10.87
N LEU A 177 -14.42 -9.53 11.27
CA LEU A 177 -14.82 -8.26 10.64
C LEU A 177 -14.21 -8.08 9.25
N TYR A 178 -12.97 -8.52 9.02
CA TYR A 178 -12.33 -8.44 7.71
C TYR A 178 -13.17 -9.15 6.63
N GLY A 179 -13.74 -10.31 6.94
CA GLY A 179 -14.60 -11.07 6.02
C GLY A 179 -16.05 -10.65 5.97
N LYS A 180 -16.48 -9.76 6.85
CA LYS A 180 -17.87 -9.38 6.95
C LYS A 180 -18.18 -8.26 5.95
N ARG A 181 -19.08 -8.56 5.03
CA ARG A 181 -19.64 -7.62 4.06
C ARG A 181 -20.89 -6.98 4.63
N LEU A 182 -20.90 -5.64 4.71
CA LEU A 182 -22.04 -4.86 5.12
C LEU A 182 -22.97 -4.57 3.94
N ALA A 183 -24.22 -4.25 4.25
CA ALA A 183 -25.14 -3.70 3.27
C ALA A 183 -24.83 -2.20 3.01
N PRO A 184 -25.21 -1.64 1.85
CA PRO A 184 -25.77 -2.35 0.70
C PRO A 184 -24.68 -3.14 -0.04
N ASP A 185 -25.04 -4.32 -0.53
CA ASP A 185 -24.23 -4.99 -1.54
C ASP A 185 -24.34 -4.20 -2.86
N VAL A 186 -23.21 -4.00 -3.52
CA VAL A 186 -23.14 -3.30 -4.81
C VAL A 186 -23.25 -4.26 -5.99
N GLY A 187 -23.14 -5.57 -5.78
CA GLY A 187 -23.20 -6.61 -6.83
C GLY A 187 -22.03 -6.58 -7.82
N ALA A 188 -21.05 -5.69 -7.63
CA ALA A 188 -19.86 -5.57 -8.46
C ALA A 188 -18.79 -6.58 -8.01
N MET A 189 -18.07 -7.15 -8.98
CA MET A 189 -17.00 -8.10 -8.71
C MET A 189 -15.95 -7.48 -7.79
N GLN A 190 -15.53 -8.23 -6.77
CA GLN A 190 -14.50 -7.83 -5.82
C GLN A 190 -14.75 -6.47 -5.15
N THR A 191 -16.01 -6.06 -5.00
CA THR A 191 -16.37 -4.79 -4.36
C THR A 191 -17.39 -5.07 -3.27
N TRP A 192 -17.17 -4.56 -2.06
CA TRP A 192 -18.16 -4.67 -0.99
C TRP A 192 -17.97 -3.56 0.05
N HIS A 193 -19.00 -3.34 0.85
CA HIS A 193 -18.90 -2.48 2.01
C HIS A 193 -18.21 -3.25 3.16
N SER A 194 -17.01 -2.85 3.55
CA SER A 194 -16.24 -3.57 4.58
C SER A 194 -16.74 -3.25 5.99
N ALA A 195 -16.83 -4.29 6.83
CA ALA A 195 -17.08 -4.12 8.27
C ALA A 195 -15.80 -3.86 9.07
N LEU A 196 -14.63 -3.93 8.44
CA LEU A 196 -13.35 -3.73 9.10
C LEU A 196 -13.19 -2.24 9.47
N PRO A 197 -12.93 -1.89 10.74
CA PRO A 197 -12.59 -0.53 11.11
C PRO A 197 -11.33 -0.04 10.40
N VAL A 198 -11.28 1.26 10.06
CA VAL A 198 -10.10 1.90 9.43
C VAL A 198 -8.81 1.58 10.18
N ALA A 199 -8.84 1.57 11.51
CA ALA A 199 -7.66 1.30 12.35
C ALA A 199 -7.04 -0.10 12.13
N TRP A 200 -7.81 -1.04 11.57
CA TRP A 200 -7.36 -2.42 11.32
C TRP A 200 -7.10 -2.70 9.85
N HIS A 201 -7.37 -1.73 8.96
CA HIS A 201 -7.12 -1.84 7.54
C HIS A 201 -5.62 -1.89 7.22
N HIS A 202 -5.23 -2.69 6.23
CA HIS A 202 -3.83 -2.86 5.84
C HIS A 202 -3.17 -1.52 5.45
N SER A 203 -3.89 -0.61 4.78
CA SER A 203 -3.40 0.74 4.46
C SER A 203 -3.11 1.59 5.70
N SER A 204 -3.95 1.52 6.74
CA SER A 204 -3.67 2.22 8.00
C SER A 204 -2.48 1.58 8.71
N TRP A 205 -2.39 0.25 8.71
CA TRP A 205 -1.26 -0.46 9.28
C TRP A 205 0.06 -0.09 8.60
N VAL A 206 0.12 -0.03 7.27
CA VAL A 206 1.30 0.46 6.52
C VAL A 206 1.62 1.90 6.93
N GLY A 207 0.61 2.78 7.03
CA GLY A 207 0.80 4.16 7.47
C GLY A 207 1.39 4.26 8.88
N ASP A 208 0.91 3.46 9.82
CA ASP A 208 1.42 3.42 11.19
C ASP A 208 2.85 2.88 11.24
N ARG A 209 3.18 1.81 10.50
CA ARG A 209 4.56 1.28 10.43
C ARG A 209 5.53 2.28 9.79
N VAL A 210 5.07 3.03 8.79
CA VAL A 210 5.84 4.15 8.20
C VAL A 210 6.12 5.23 9.24
N ILE A 211 5.12 5.61 10.07
CA ILE A 211 5.32 6.59 11.13
C ILE A 211 6.30 6.06 12.18
N ASP A 212 6.16 4.80 12.61
CA ASP A 212 7.08 4.17 13.56
C ASP A 212 8.52 4.20 13.04
N PHE A 213 8.73 3.84 11.76
CA PHE A 213 10.04 3.94 11.12
C PHE A 213 10.55 5.38 11.08
N LEU A 214 9.71 6.38 10.80
CA LEU A 214 10.14 7.78 10.75
C LEU A 214 10.50 8.34 12.13
N ASP A 215 9.81 7.89 13.18
CA ASP A 215 10.01 8.32 14.57
C ASP A 215 11.25 7.68 15.22
N GLU A 216 11.83 6.64 14.61
CA GLU A 216 13.10 6.05 15.07
C GLU A 216 14.23 7.09 15.13
N GLU A 217 14.82 7.23 16.31
CA GLU A 217 16.01 8.06 16.52
C GLU A 217 17.19 7.48 15.74
N ARG A 218 17.57 8.20 14.70
CA ARG A 218 18.82 8.00 13.96
C ARG A 218 19.65 9.24 14.23
N ALA A 219 20.95 9.06 14.44
CA ALA A 219 21.89 10.17 14.49
C ALA A 219 21.94 10.86 13.10
N ASP A 220 23.11 11.23 12.60
CA ASP A 220 23.22 11.81 11.25
C ASP A 220 23.09 10.78 10.10
N GLN A 221 22.56 9.58 10.36
CA GLN A 221 22.41 8.54 9.35
C GLN A 221 21.20 8.83 8.44
N PRO A 222 21.38 8.98 7.12
CA PRO A 222 20.27 9.15 6.20
C PRO A 222 19.50 7.83 6.00
N PHE A 223 18.25 7.92 5.58
CA PHE A 223 17.43 6.73 5.29
C PHE A 223 16.78 6.76 3.90
N CYS A 224 16.43 5.58 3.43
CA CYS A 224 15.57 5.35 2.27
C CYS A 224 14.43 4.41 2.66
N LEU A 225 13.20 4.91 2.57
CA LEU A 225 11.99 4.16 2.86
C LEU A 225 11.15 4.02 1.61
N TRP A 226 10.72 2.80 1.31
CA TRP A 226 9.65 2.54 0.35
C TRP A 226 8.35 2.18 1.09
N ALA A 227 7.43 3.13 1.15
CA ALA A 227 6.06 2.94 1.66
C ALA A 227 5.14 2.51 0.50
N SER A 228 4.71 1.25 0.51
CA SER A 228 4.01 0.60 -0.60
C SER A 228 2.60 0.15 -0.22
N PHE A 229 1.61 0.99 -0.53
CA PHE A 229 0.20 0.71 -0.26
C PHE A 229 -0.40 -0.21 -1.35
N SER A 230 -1.25 -1.17 -0.93
CA SER A 230 -1.98 -2.03 -1.86
C SER A 230 -3.18 -1.31 -2.45
N ASP A 231 -3.92 -0.52 -1.68
CA ASP A 231 -5.04 0.27 -2.22
C ASP A 231 -4.58 1.27 -3.29
N PRO A 232 -5.42 1.57 -4.31
CA PRO A 232 -6.79 1.08 -4.52
C PRO A 232 -6.91 -0.24 -5.31
N HIS A 233 -5.87 -1.09 -5.36
CA HIS A 233 -5.99 -2.42 -5.97
C HIS A 233 -7.11 -3.22 -5.31
N MET A 234 -7.76 -4.07 -6.12
CA MET A 234 -8.82 -4.96 -5.66
C MET A 234 -8.36 -5.85 -4.48
N PRO A 235 -9.27 -6.28 -3.60
CA PRO A 235 -10.69 -5.96 -3.56
C PRO A 235 -10.98 -4.50 -3.19
N PHE A 236 -12.07 -3.97 -3.72
CA PHE A 236 -12.56 -2.63 -3.42
C PHE A 236 -13.44 -2.68 -2.17
N ASP A 237 -12.82 -2.79 -1.00
CA ASP A 237 -13.45 -3.02 0.30
C ASP A 237 -13.23 -1.86 1.28
N CYS A 238 -13.41 -0.64 0.78
CA CYS A 238 -13.14 0.58 1.52
C CYS A 238 -13.94 0.66 2.85
N PRO A 239 -13.26 0.82 4.01
CA PRO A 239 -13.91 0.90 5.31
C PRO A 239 -14.59 2.26 5.56
N GLU A 240 -15.49 2.31 6.52
CA GLU A 240 -16.15 3.56 6.93
C GLU A 240 -15.19 4.52 7.67
N PRO A 241 -15.31 5.85 7.46
CA PRO A 241 -16.38 6.57 6.74
C PRO A 241 -16.16 6.69 5.21
N PHE A 242 -15.04 6.20 4.69
CA PHE A 242 -14.63 6.47 3.31
C PHE A 242 -15.53 5.79 2.27
N GLY A 243 -15.99 4.57 2.56
CA GLY A 243 -16.99 3.87 1.75
C GLY A 243 -18.27 4.69 1.56
N GLN A 244 -18.87 5.17 2.66
CA GLN A 244 -20.08 5.99 2.60
C GLN A 244 -19.86 7.35 1.96
N GLU A 245 -18.70 7.99 2.16
CA GLU A 245 -18.35 9.23 1.47
C GLU A 245 -18.33 9.05 -0.06
N CYS A 246 -17.72 7.96 -0.54
CA CYS A 246 -17.69 7.61 -1.97
C CYS A 246 -19.10 7.39 -2.53
N ILE A 247 -19.93 6.59 -1.84
CA ILE A 247 -21.33 6.34 -2.25
C ILE A 247 -22.12 7.65 -2.32
N THR A 248 -21.99 8.50 -1.30
CA THR A 248 -22.71 9.78 -1.21
C THR A 248 -22.33 10.71 -2.36
N ARG A 249 -21.04 10.75 -2.71
CA ARG A 249 -20.53 11.60 -3.79
C ARG A 249 -20.88 11.07 -5.18
N MET A 250 -20.84 9.75 -5.40
CA MET A 250 -21.34 9.17 -6.64
C MET A 250 -22.82 9.50 -6.84
N LYS A 251 -23.65 9.35 -5.80
CA LYS A 251 -25.07 9.73 -5.86
C LYS A 251 -25.28 11.20 -6.21
N SER A 252 -24.43 12.12 -5.71
CA SER A 252 -24.56 13.54 -6.07
C SER A 252 -24.17 13.80 -7.53
N ILE A 253 -23.11 13.17 -8.04
CA ILE A 253 -22.70 13.27 -9.45
C ILE A 253 -23.81 12.73 -10.37
N TYR A 254 -24.35 11.54 -10.08
CA TYR A 254 -25.40 10.92 -10.90
C TYR A 254 -26.74 11.68 -10.82
N ARG A 255 -27.07 12.30 -9.68
CA ARG A 255 -28.24 13.19 -9.57
C ARG A 255 -28.09 14.44 -10.43
N LEU A 256 -26.87 14.97 -10.55
CA LEU A 256 -26.58 16.14 -11.40
C LEU A 256 -26.58 15.78 -12.90
N SER A 257 -26.30 14.51 -13.26
CA SER A 257 -26.26 14.05 -14.66
C SER A 257 -27.60 13.60 -15.24
N GLY A 258 -28.71 13.68 -14.49
CA GLY A 258 -30.06 13.47 -14.99
C GLY A 258 -30.42 12.02 -15.34
N ASN A 259 -30.88 11.26 -14.34
CA ASN A 259 -31.91 10.25 -14.57
C ASN A 259 -32.79 10.10 -13.31
N ALA A 260 -34.10 10.21 -13.49
CA ALA A 260 -35.09 10.12 -12.44
C ALA A 260 -35.12 8.69 -11.86
N GLY A 261 -35.05 8.56 -10.54
CA GLY A 261 -35.44 7.33 -9.84
C GLY A 261 -34.39 6.67 -8.95
N LEU A 262 -33.91 7.36 -7.90
CA LEU A 262 -33.52 6.71 -6.63
C LEU A 262 -33.83 7.68 -5.47
N THR A 263 -34.99 7.46 -4.85
CA THR A 263 -35.56 8.27 -3.77
C THR A 263 -34.75 8.20 -2.47
N ASN A 264 -34.62 9.38 -1.85
CA ASN A 264 -34.35 9.77 -0.45
C ASN A 264 -33.68 8.79 0.55
N VAL A 265 -32.62 9.30 1.18
CA VAL A 265 -32.30 9.02 2.60
C VAL A 265 -31.95 10.37 3.27
N PRO A 266 -32.47 10.69 4.49
CA PRO A 266 -32.26 11.99 5.14
C PRO A 266 -30.84 12.15 5.70
N GLY A 267 -30.39 13.40 5.72
CA GLY A 267 -29.04 13.79 6.11
C GLY A 267 -28.67 13.51 7.56
N GLY A 268 -27.45 13.01 7.74
CA GLY A 268 -26.74 13.00 9.01
C GLY A 268 -25.44 13.81 8.88
N THR A 269 -25.21 14.73 9.81
CA THR A 269 -23.99 15.51 9.90
C THR A 269 -22.86 14.62 10.42
N VAL A 270 -21.88 14.27 9.57
CA VAL A 270 -20.70 13.52 10.00
C VAL A 270 -19.67 14.49 10.60
N ARG A 271 -19.48 14.42 11.92
CA ARG A 271 -18.30 15.00 12.57
C ARG A 271 -17.12 14.05 12.38
N MET A 272 -16.06 14.51 11.72
CA MET A 272 -14.79 13.78 11.66
C MET A 272 -14.25 13.60 13.09
N LEU A 273 -14.09 12.34 13.52
CA LEU A 273 -13.28 12.00 14.66
C LEU A 273 -11.81 12.23 14.28
N LYS A 274 -11.14 13.15 14.99
CA LYS A 274 -9.69 13.30 14.94
C LYS A 274 -9.06 12.05 15.54
N THR A 275 -8.68 11.08 14.71
CA THR A 275 -7.68 10.08 15.11
C THR A 275 -6.32 10.77 15.10
N GLY A 276 -5.75 10.88 16.30
CA GLY A 276 -4.51 11.58 16.56
C GLY A 276 -3.30 10.75 16.11
N ARG A 277 -2.66 11.21 15.04
CA ARG A 277 -1.23 11.14 14.66
C ARG A 277 -1.19 11.28 13.14
N SER A 278 -1.21 12.52 12.66
CA SER A 278 -1.24 12.80 11.23
C SER A 278 0.18 12.96 10.68
N ILE A 279 0.45 12.35 9.52
CA ILE A 279 1.63 12.53 8.64
C ILE A 279 2.03 14.00 8.35
N ARG A 280 1.18 14.97 8.73
CA ARG A 280 1.31 16.41 8.50
C ARG A 280 2.62 17.03 9.00
N GLN A 281 3.30 16.45 9.99
CA GLN A 281 4.54 17.04 10.52
C GLN A 281 5.78 16.74 9.66
N TRP A 282 5.72 15.76 8.77
CA TRP A 282 6.91 15.23 8.09
C TRP A 282 7.13 15.80 6.67
N ILE A 283 6.11 16.34 6.01
CA ILE A 283 6.14 16.73 4.57
C ILE A 283 7.21 17.78 4.19
N ARG A 284 7.77 18.53 5.15
CA ARG A 284 8.70 19.66 4.86
C ARG A 284 10.17 19.28 4.63
N ARG A 285 10.58 18.00 4.77
CA ARG A 285 12.00 17.59 4.71
C ARG A 285 12.35 16.48 3.70
N PHE A 286 11.42 16.02 2.87
CA PHE A 286 11.64 14.85 2.03
C PHE A 286 11.47 15.14 0.54
N THR A 287 12.26 14.44 -0.28
CA THR A 287 11.93 14.25 -1.69
C THR A 287 10.98 13.06 -1.75
N ILE A 288 9.70 13.33 -1.97
CA ILE A 288 8.68 12.29 -2.16
C ILE A 288 8.57 12.03 -3.66
N ILE A 289 8.93 10.83 -4.08
CA ILE A 289 8.65 10.35 -5.44
C ILE A 289 7.39 9.51 -5.33
N MET A 290 6.34 9.89 -6.07
CA MET A 290 5.16 9.07 -6.23
C MET A 290 5.18 8.45 -7.63
N SER A 291 5.15 7.13 -7.69
CA SER A 291 4.91 6.40 -8.93
C SER A 291 3.47 5.89 -8.90
N HIS A 292 2.74 6.14 -9.98
CA HIS A 292 1.42 5.58 -10.27
C HIS A 292 1.57 4.35 -11.15
#